data_AF-A0A432ENP7-F1
#
_entry.id   AF-A0A432ENP7-F1
#
_cell.length_a   1.000
_cell.length_b   1.000
_cell.length_c   1.000
_cell.angle_alpha   90.00
_cell.angle_beta   90.00
_cell.angle_gamma   90.00
#
_symmetry.space_group_name_H-M   'P 1'
#
loop_
_entity.id
_entity.type
_entity.pdbx_description
1 polymer ?
#
loop_
_entity_poly.entity_id
_entity_poly.type
_entity_poly.pdbx_seq_one_letter_code
_entity_poly.pdbx_strand_id
1 'polypeptide(L)'
;MPQKSDSIRQTRPEPRIRSAAVKKTRNKLAGSLDSIQSELQKAELWENTSPPPHHLQSTEPFCVDTLDFSQWLQWVFIPKMRFILDQEAPLPPASSIHILAQEALKDMDQDMSRLIAAIRRFDRLLSGDDA
;
A
#
# COMPACT_ATOMS: atom_id res chain seq x y z
N MET A 1 8.43 -46.22 43.82
CA MET A 1 9.38 -46.72 42.82
C MET A 1 8.76 -46.55 41.43
N PRO A 2 9.51 -46.12 40.40
CA PRO A 2 9.28 -44.84 39.70
C PRO A 2 8.45 -44.94 38.40
N GLN A 3 7.65 -43.91 38.12
CA GLN A 3 7.08 -43.64 36.79
C GLN A 3 8.14 -42.99 35.89
N LYS A 4 8.27 -43.51 34.67
CA LYS A 4 9.20 -43.05 33.65
C LYS A 4 8.84 -41.64 33.19
N SER A 5 9.84 -40.76 33.23
CA SER A 5 9.83 -39.47 32.55
C SER A 5 9.90 -39.67 31.05
N ASP A 6 8.77 -39.61 30.37
CA ASP A 6 8.74 -39.34 28.92
C ASP A 6 8.47 -37.85 28.71
N SER A 7 9.54 -37.06 28.89
CA SER A 7 9.58 -35.66 28.47
C SER A 7 9.81 -35.62 26.96
N ILE A 8 8.72 -35.77 26.19
CA ILE A 8 8.75 -35.55 24.75
C ILE A 8 8.91 -34.05 24.54
N ARG A 9 10.15 -33.62 24.26
CA ARG A 9 10.45 -32.30 23.70
C ARG A 9 9.76 -32.18 22.34
N GLN A 10 8.59 -31.54 22.31
CA GLN A 10 8.02 -31.05 21.06
C GLN A 10 8.89 -29.90 20.56
N THR A 11 9.66 -30.18 19.51
CA THR A 11 10.34 -29.19 18.68
C THR A 11 9.28 -28.30 18.03
N ARG A 12 9.13 -27.09 18.55
CA ARG A 12 8.35 -26.02 17.90
C ARG A 12 8.98 -25.75 16.53
N PRO A 13 8.25 -25.83 15.41
CA PRO A 13 8.82 -25.48 14.11
C PRO A 13 9.17 -23.99 14.07
N GLU A 14 10.38 -23.72 13.60
CA GLU A 14 11.07 -22.42 13.51
C GLU A 14 10.29 -21.30 12.76
N PRO A 15 10.57 -20.01 13.06
CA PRO A 15 9.86 -18.83 12.54
C PRO A 15 10.07 -18.51 11.04
N ARG A 16 10.82 -19.33 10.29
CA ARG A 16 11.27 -19.03 8.91
C ARG A 16 10.14 -18.90 7.89
N ILE A 17 9.09 -19.72 7.98
CA ILE A 17 7.99 -19.71 6.97
C ILE A 17 7.20 -18.39 7.00
N ARG A 18 7.01 -17.80 8.19
CA ARG A 18 6.33 -16.49 8.32
C ARG A 18 7.14 -15.35 7.70
N SER A 19 8.47 -15.37 7.85
CA SER A 19 9.34 -14.31 7.30
C SER A 19 9.32 -14.23 5.77
N ALA A 20 9.28 -15.37 5.07
CA ALA A 20 9.25 -15.41 3.61
C ALA A 20 7.92 -14.93 3.02
N ALA A 21 6.80 -15.27 3.66
CA ALA A 21 5.47 -14.80 3.27
C ALA A 21 5.33 -13.28 3.42
N VAL A 22 5.79 -12.72 4.55
CA VAL A 22 5.80 -11.27 4.80
C VAL A 22 6.65 -10.54 3.75
N LYS A 23 7.85 -11.05 3.45
CA LYS A 23 8.71 -10.49 2.40
C LYS A 23 8.05 -10.53 1.02
N LYS A 24 7.37 -11.62 0.69
CA LYS A 24 6.62 -11.77 -0.57
C LYS A 24 5.50 -10.73 -0.68
N THR A 25 4.74 -10.50 0.39
CA THR A 25 3.67 -9.49 0.40
C THR A 25 4.23 -8.07 0.23
N ARG A 26 5.33 -7.72 0.92
CA ARG A 26 5.99 -6.42 0.74
C ARG A 26 6.45 -6.18 -0.70
N ASN A 27 7.04 -7.19 -1.34
CA ASN A 27 7.44 -7.08 -2.75
C ASN A 27 6.22 -6.87 -3.68
N LYS A 28 5.10 -7.54 -3.39
CA LYS A 28 3.86 -7.33 -4.14
C LYS A 28 3.29 -5.91 -3.94
N LEU A 29 3.35 -5.38 -2.72
CA LEU A 29 2.94 -4.00 -2.41
C LEU A 29 3.80 -3.00 -3.19
N ALA A 30 5.14 -3.17 -3.17
CA ALA A 30 6.07 -2.34 -3.93
C ALA A 30 5.72 -2.34 -5.43
N GLY A 31 5.54 -3.51 -6.03
CA GLY A 31 5.16 -3.61 -7.44
C GLY A 31 3.78 -3.01 -7.76
N SER A 32 2.86 -3.00 -6.79
CA SER A 32 1.57 -2.31 -6.93
C SER A 32 1.74 -0.78 -6.91
N LEU A 33 2.64 -0.24 -6.07
CA LEU A 33 2.97 1.19 -6.07
C LEU A 33 3.61 1.62 -7.39
N ASP A 34 4.50 0.80 -7.95
CA ASP A 34 5.11 1.07 -9.25
C ASP A 34 4.07 1.05 -10.37
N SER A 35 3.07 0.17 -10.28
CA SER A 35 1.95 0.14 -11.21
C SER A 35 1.09 1.41 -11.09
N ILE A 36 0.79 1.86 -9.87
CA ILE A 36 0.04 3.12 -9.65
C ILE A 36 0.80 4.31 -10.26
N GLN A 37 2.10 4.43 -9.99
CA GLN A 37 2.94 5.47 -10.58
C GLN A 37 2.94 5.40 -12.11
N SER A 38 3.10 4.21 -12.70
CA SER A 38 3.12 4.07 -14.16
C SER A 38 1.78 4.47 -14.80
N GLU A 39 0.64 4.15 -14.17
CA GLU A 39 -0.66 4.52 -14.71
C GLU A 39 -0.94 6.03 -14.55
N LEU A 40 -0.51 6.66 -13.44
CA LEU A 40 -0.53 8.13 -13.31
C LEU A 40 0.28 8.80 -14.42
N GLN A 41 1.48 8.28 -14.73
CA GLN A 41 2.32 8.81 -15.81
C GLN A 41 1.66 8.66 -17.19
N LYS A 42 1.03 7.51 -17.48
CA LYS A 42 0.32 7.28 -18.75
C LYS A 42 -0.91 8.16 -18.91
N ALA A 43 -1.58 8.47 -17.80
CA ALA A 43 -2.72 9.38 -17.76
C ALA A 43 -2.30 10.86 -17.77
N GLU A 44 -1.01 11.17 -17.80
CA GLU A 44 -0.47 12.53 -17.68
C GLU A 44 -0.86 13.24 -16.37
N LEU A 45 -1.21 12.47 -15.33
CA LEU A 45 -1.55 12.95 -13.98
C LEU A 45 -0.32 13.00 -13.05
N TRP A 46 0.84 12.57 -13.53
CA TRP A 46 2.10 12.63 -12.78
C TRP A 46 2.82 13.94 -13.05
N GLU A 47 2.94 14.77 -12.01
CA GLU A 47 3.50 16.11 -12.12
C GLU A 47 5.02 16.13 -11.88
N ASN A 48 5.75 16.96 -12.62
CA ASN A 48 7.20 17.11 -12.42
C ASN A 48 7.54 18.13 -11.33
N THR A 49 6.58 18.94 -10.91
CA THR A 49 6.76 19.99 -9.91
C THR A 49 5.90 19.67 -8.69
N SER A 50 6.48 19.76 -7.50
CA SER A 50 5.74 19.57 -6.26
C SER A 50 4.75 20.73 -6.06
N PRO A 51 3.57 20.49 -5.50
CA PRO A 51 2.70 21.56 -5.03
C PRO A 51 3.42 22.36 -3.94
N PRO A 52 2.97 23.60 -3.67
CA PRO A 52 3.51 24.42 -2.59
C PRO A 52 3.55 23.64 -1.25
N PRO A 53 4.59 23.80 -0.42
CA PRO A 53 4.72 23.03 0.82
C PRO A 53 3.50 23.11 1.74
N HIS A 54 2.79 24.24 1.74
CA HIS A 54 1.59 24.42 2.57
C HIS A 54 0.41 23.52 2.15
N HIS A 55 0.32 23.09 0.88
CA HIS A 55 -0.68 22.09 0.46
C HIS A 55 -0.38 20.69 1.00
N LEU A 56 0.90 20.36 1.18
CA LEU A 56 1.31 19.06 1.77
C LEU A 56 1.15 19.03 3.30
N GLN A 57 0.83 20.17 3.92
CA GLN A 57 0.71 20.34 5.37
C GLN A 57 -0.74 20.45 5.85
N SER A 58 -1.72 20.09 5.00
CA SER A 58 -3.13 20.09 5.39
C SER A 58 -3.37 19.17 6.61
N THR A 59 -4.23 19.65 7.51
CA THR A 59 -4.70 18.89 8.67
C THR A 59 -5.87 17.98 8.35
N GLU A 60 -6.50 18.15 7.18
CA GLU A 60 -7.64 17.33 6.76
C GLU A 60 -7.17 15.93 6.34
N PRO A 61 -7.98 14.89 6.57
CA PRO A 61 -7.68 13.54 6.09
C PRO A 61 -7.40 13.54 4.59
N PHE A 62 -6.27 12.95 4.20
CA PHE A 62 -5.85 12.84 2.79
C PHE A 62 -5.62 14.18 2.07
N CYS A 63 -5.49 15.30 2.79
CA CYS A 63 -5.28 16.63 2.20
C CYS A 63 -6.34 17.00 1.14
N VAL A 64 -7.59 16.54 1.31
CA VAL A 64 -8.68 16.68 0.33
C VAL A 64 -9.07 18.13 0.02
N ASP A 65 -8.67 19.06 0.88
CA ASP A 65 -8.90 20.49 0.76
C ASP A 65 -7.85 21.21 -0.10
N THR A 66 -6.68 20.59 -0.30
CA THR A 66 -5.47 21.25 -0.81
C THR A 66 -4.81 20.52 -1.97
N LEU A 67 -5.13 19.25 -2.19
CA LEU A 67 -4.56 18.41 -3.25
C LEU A 67 -5.65 17.73 -4.05
N ASP A 68 -5.42 17.65 -5.36
CA ASP A 68 -6.13 16.69 -6.19
C ASP A 68 -5.74 15.26 -5.79
N PHE A 69 -6.63 14.30 -6.06
CA PHE A 69 -6.40 12.91 -5.69
C PHE A 69 -5.10 12.33 -6.28
N SER A 70 -4.76 12.68 -7.53
CA SER A 70 -3.49 12.29 -8.17
C SER A 70 -2.27 12.89 -7.47
N GLN A 71 -2.34 14.16 -7.07
CA GLN A 71 -1.27 14.84 -6.34
C GLN A 71 -1.07 14.22 -4.95
N TRP A 72 -2.16 13.90 -4.26
CA TRP A 72 -2.10 13.17 -2.99
C TRP A 72 -1.45 11.79 -3.16
N LEU A 73 -1.82 11.04 -4.21
CA LEU A 73 -1.19 9.76 -4.53
C LEU A 73 0.33 9.91 -4.72
N GLN A 74 0.73 10.88 -5.54
CA GLN A 74 2.11 11.12 -5.91
C GLN A 74 2.99 11.61 -4.76
N TRP A 75 2.54 12.62 -4.03
CA TRP A 75 3.39 13.36 -3.09
C TRP A 75 3.23 12.93 -1.64
N VAL A 76 2.11 12.29 -1.27
CA VAL A 76 1.85 11.87 0.10
C VAL A 76 1.85 10.34 0.19
N PHE A 77 0.99 9.67 -0.58
CA PHE A 77 0.76 8.25 -0.42
C PHE A 77 1.93 7.38 -0.88
N ILE A 78 2.37 7.50 -2.13
CA ILE A 78 3.45 6.68 -2.69
C ILE A 78 4.76 6.82 -1.89
N PRO A 79 5.26 8.04 -1.57
CA PRO A 79 6.49 8.20 -0.80
C PRO A 79 6.37 7.62 0.61
N LYS A 80 5.24 7.84 1.29
CA LYS A 80 4.98 7.29 2.62
C LYS A 80 4.97 5.76 2.62
N MET A 81 4.30 5.14 1.64
CA MET A 81 4.24 3.68 1.55
C MET A 81 5.60 3.09 1.17
N ARG A 82 6.36 3.70 0.26
CA ARG A 82 7.74 3.28 -0.03
C ARG A 82 8.61 3.32 1.23
N PHE A 83 8.55 4.40 2.01
CA PHE A 83 9.27 4.50 3.28
C PHE A 83 8.90 3.37 4.27
N ILE A 84 7.62 3.06 4.45
CA ILE A 84 7.17 1.96 5.32
C ILE A 84 7.69 0.60 4.83
N LEU A 85 7.72 0.40 3.51
CA LEU A 85 8.23 -0.83 2.91
C LEU A 85 9.74 -0.96 3.12
N ASP A 86 10.50 0.09 2.84
CA ASP A 86 11.97 0.15 2.94
C ASP A 86 12.46 0.00 4.38
N GLN A 87 11.77 0.61 5.35
CA GLN A 87 12.11 0.51 6.77
C GLN A 87 11.67 -0.80 7.43
N GLU A 88 11.06 -1.71 6.66
CA GLU A 88 10.38 -2.90 7.18
C GLU A 88 9.40 -2.60 8.33
N ALA A 89 8.88 -1.36 8.38
CA ALA A 89 8.00 -0.88 9.45
C ALA A 89 6.63 -1.59 9.39
N PRO A 90 5.88 -1.64 10.51
CA PRO A 90 4.54 -2.23 10.51
C PRO A 90 3.67 -1.63 9.40
N LEU A 91 3.02 -2.51 8.62
CA LEU A 91 2.10 -2.06 7.58
C LEU A 91 0.91 -1.34 8.21
N PRO A 92 0.41 -0.25 7.59
CA PRO A 92 -0.78 0.43 8.08
C PRO A 92 -1.99 -0.51 8.04
N PRO A 93 -3.04 -0.23 8.83
CA PRO A 93 -4.29 -0.95 8.72
C PRO A 93 -4.84 -0.86 7.30
N ALA A 94 -5.63 -1.86 6.91
CA ALA A 94 -6.26 -1.90 5.59
C ALA A 94 -6.98 -0.58 5.29
N SER A 95 -6.77 -0.09 4.08
CA SER A 95 -7.37 1.13 3.54
C SER A 95 -8.34 0.77 2.43
N SER A 96 -9.31 1.66 2.18
CA SER A 96 -10.24 1.54 1.04
C SER A 96 -9.99 2.67 0.04
N ILE A 97 -8.72 2.86 -0.36
CA ILE A 97 -8.30 3.93 -1.27
C ILE A 97 -8.97 3.76 -2.63
N HIS A 98 -9.23 2.52 -3.07
CA HIS A 98 -9.91 2.26 -4.33
C HIS A 98 -11.34 2.83 -4.41
N ILE A 99 -12.04 2.99 -3.28
CA ILE A 99 -13.37 3.64 -3.26
C ILE A 99 -13.20 5.13 -3.53
N LEU A 100 -12.22 5.77 -2.88
CA LEU A 100 -11.87 7.18 -3.12
C LEU A 100 -11.41 7.40 -4.56
N ALA A 101 -10.59 6.49 -5.10
CA ALA A 101 -10.12 6.56 -6.49
C ALA A 101 -11.27 6.49 -7.50
N GLN A 102 -12.25 5.60 -7.28
CA GLN A 102 -13.41 5.50 -8.16
C GLN A 102 -14.22 6.80 -8.15
N GLU A 103 -14.43 7.39 -6.98
CA GLU A 103 -15.19 8.65 -6.88
C GLU A 103 -14.42 9.84 -7.48
N ALA A 104 -13.13 9.98 -7.16
CA ALA A 104 -12.30 11.11 -7.59
C ALA A 104 -12.00 11.11 -9.10
N LEU A 105 -12.06 9.94 -9.74
CA LEU A 105 -11.70 9.76 -11.15
C LEU A 105 -12.90 9.47 -12.06
N LYS A 106 -14.13 9.42 -11.52
CA LYS A 106 -15.33 9.01 -12.26
C LYS A 106 -15.67 9.91 -13.45
N ASP A 107 -15.34 11.20 -13.36
CA ASP A 107 -15.69 12.22 -14.34
C ASP A 107 -14.52 12.51 -15.32
N MET A 108 -13.46 11.70 -15.29
CA MET A 108 -12.36 11.82 -16.26
C MET A 108 -12.76 11.23 -17.61
N ASP A 109 -12.44 11.95 -18.69
CA ASP A 109 -12.69 11.49 -20.07
C ASP A 109 -11.82 10.28 -20.47
N GLN A 110 -10.71 10.08 -19.76
CA GLN A 110 -9.74 9.01 -20.00
C GLN A 110 -10.12 7.72 -19.22
N ASP A 111 -9.76 6.55 -19.75
CA ASP A 111 -9.97 5.28 -19.04
C ASP A 111 -9.02 5.12 -17.83
N MET A 112 -9.59 5.27 -16.63
CA MET A 112 -8.88 5.14 -15.36
C MET A 112 -8.94 3.74 -14.74
N SER A 113 -9.52 2.75 -15.45
CA SER A 113 -9.76 1.41 -14.91
C SER A 113 -8.48 0.71 -14.45
N ARG A 114 -7.37 0.93 -15.17
CA ARG A 114 -6.07 0.34 -14.83
C ARG A 114 -5.47 0.93 -13.55
N LEU A 115 -5.54 2.24 -13.39
CA LEU A 115 -5.12 2.93 -12.18
C LEU A 115 -5.95 2.46 -10.97
N ILE A 116 -7.27 2.44 -11.12
CA ILE A 116 -8.20 1.96 -10.08
C ILE A 116 -7.92 0.49 -9.72
N ALA A 117 -7.65 -0.36 -10.71
CA ALA A 117 -7.31 -1.76 -10.48
C ALA A 117 -5.98 -1.93 -9.72
N ALA A 118 -4.97 -1.11 -10.01
CA ALA A 118 -3.69 -1.12 -9.30
C ALA A 118 -3.86 -0.67 -7.84
N ILE A 119 -4.67 0.35 -7.57
CA ILE A 119 -5.02 0.81 -6.21
C ILE A 119 -5.80 -0.28 -5.46
N ARG A 120 -6.80 -0.89 -6.09
CA ARG A 120 -7.58 -1.98 -5.48
C ARG A 120 -6.72 -3.19 -5.16
N ARG A 121 -5.74 -3.51 -6.02
CA ARG A 121 -4.76 -4.56 -5.74
C ARG A 121 -3.93 -4.23 -4.51
N PHE A 122 -3.49 -2.98 -4.37
CA PHE A 122 -2.75 -2.52 -3.20
C PHE A 122 -3.57 -2.69 -1.91
N ASP A 123 -4.83 -2.22 -1.89
CA ASP A 123 -5.72 -2.35 -0.73
C ASP A 123 -5.89 -3.82 -0.30
N ARG A 124 -6.10 -4.75 -1.25
CA ARG A 124 -6.22 -6.20 -0.96
C ARG A 124 -4.92 -6.81 -0.39
N LEU A 125 -3.77 -6.40 -0.91
CA LEU A 125 -2.48 -6.87 -0.41
C LEU A 125 -2.25 -6.40 1.03
N LEU A 126 -2.77 -5.21 1.38
CA LEU A 126 -2.67 -4.65 2.71
C LEU A 126 -3.63 -5.32 3.71
N SER A 127 -4.84 -5.70 3.28
CA SER A 127 -5.79 -6.45 4.11
C SER A 127 -5.39 -7.90 4.33
N GLY A 128 -4.48 -8.44 3.52
CA GLY A 128 -4.09 -9.84 3.57
C GLY A 128 -5.07 -10.77 2.85
N ASP A 129 -6.03 -10.22 2.09
CA ASP A 129 -7.02 -10.96 1.30
C ASP A 129 -6.44 -11.57 0.01
N ASP A 130 -5.13 -11.81 0.00
CA ASP A 130 -4.41 -12.47 -1.10
C ASP A 130 -4.50 -14.00 -0.92
N ALA A 131 -5.73 -14.48 -0.66
CA ALA A 131 -6.10 -15.88 -0.47
C ALA A 131 -6.58 -16.53 -1.77
#